data_AF-A0A940IIM0-F1
#
_entry.id   AF-A0A940IIM0-F1
#
_cell.length_a   1.000
_cell.length_b   1.000
_cell.length_c   1.000
_cell.angle_alpha   90.00
_cell.angle_beta   90.00
_cell.angle_gamma   90.00
#
_symmetry.space_group_name_H-M   'P 1'
#
loop_
_entity.id
_entity.type
_entity.pdbx_description
1 polymer ?
#
loop_
_entity_poly.entity_id
_entity_poly.type
_entity_poly.pdbx_seq_one_letter_code
_entity_poly.pdbx_strand_id
1 'polypeptide(L)'
;MKHKIYNIVILGTLLLASCTDLGVNEDTGSMPDSDEFNAEAVFSLRAGQSPDNIVTMTFTHGEGQQTRDIYLQATRPAESGMTVTLASAGEDFVAEYAEATGIDYQLLPTAFWRFSGGDRLDIAAGSEESPMNTLTVFAVNTLGNVLEPGRYLLPIVGTSLTEELSDSTVFVDVNVTEPYTDPDGYELYTGDDMFTVFYLNTTEYDPRLANDMILEIYDSKSNSYSYVGIGNIVNLRTASVGYDSSTGKVSVTPSADLRYILEHYSERVQPVQDSGRKVCICIEGSGQGIGFCNFTDAQIDDFVASVKRLVDTYPIDGINLWDRNTGYDRAAENGFPEMNTTSYPKLITALREALGPDRLLTLVDYEDPTEYFWDTAATGGIEVGQHIDYAWSGYCSANEPVQIVDPWHQGMSPVSELHPRQPIARLDAKYYGCINATWYTSENTAQSEKIEDWVKNEYRQNGISVFYDIRSNRQDKFEGSTWANPAYVLDMLEINDYFRIGMSVGRLLNTPDPNNPSWNQYDKWVKDW
;
A
#
# COMPACT_ATOMS: atom_id res chain seq x y z
N MET A 1 -52.98 0.74 -2.40
CA MET A 1 -52.58 -0.56 -1.83
C MET A 1 -51.19 -0.37 -1.25
N LYS A 2 -51.03 -0.66 0.05
CA LYS A 2 -49.96 -0.15 0.92
C LYS A 2 -48.57 -0.65 0.45
N HIS A 3 -47.67 0.28 0.12
CA HIS A 3 -46.23 0.01 0.01
C HIS A 3 -45.69 -0.21 1.43
N LYS A 4 -45.06 -1.37 1.66
CA LYS A 4 -44.29 -1.64 2.86
C LYS A 4 -42.94 -0.95 2.70
N ILE A 5 -42.67 -0.03 3.61
CA ILE A 5 -41.39 0.64 3.83
C ILE A 5 -40.36 -0.44 4.16
N TYR A 6 -39.29 -0.54 3.37
CA TYR A 6 -38.11 -1.33 3.73
C TYR A 6 -37.38 -0.59 4.86
N ASN A 7 -37.18 -1.28 5.98
CA ASN A 7 -36.38 -0.76 7.09
C ASN A 7 -34.91 -0.76 6.65
N ILE A 8 -34.45 0.40 6.17
CA ILE A 8 -33.04 0.74 6.14
C ILE A 8 -32.62 0.94 7.60
N VAL A 9 -32.03 -0.09 8.22
CA VAL A 9 -31.31 0.08 9.50
C VAL A 9 -29.92 0.59 9.17
N ILE A 10 -29.79 1.90 8.95
CA ILE A 10 -28.50 2.58 9.00
C ILE A 10 -28.19 2.79 10.48
N LEU A 11 -27.16 2.12 10.97
CA LEU A 11 -26.54 2.45 12.25
C LEU A 11 -25.75 3.76 12.05
N GLY A 12 -26.47 4.87 12.00
CA GLY A 12 -25.90 6.20 12.02
C GLY A 12 -25.41 6.49 13.43
N THR A 13 -24.12 6.27 13.68
CA THR A 13 -23.45 6.79 14.88
C THR A 13 -22.24 7.61 14.46
N LEU A 14 -22.47 8.91 14.25
CA LEU A 14 -21.52 9.91 14.70
C LEU A 14 -21.48 9.81 16.24
N LEU A 15 -20.39 9.29 16.80
CA LEU A 15 -20.08 9.42 18.22
C LEU A 15 -18.71 10.07 18.37
N LEU A 16 -18.72 11.41 18.37
CA LEU A 16 -17.81 12.17 19.23
C LEU A 16 -18.35 12.06 20.66
N ALA A 17 -17.89 11.05 21.42
CA ALA A 17 -18.09 10.99 22.85
C ALA A 17 -16.82 10.47 23.52
N SER A 18 -16.21 11.36 24.32
CA SER A 18 -15.08 11.11 25.20
C SER A 18 -15.25 9.86 26.06
N CYS A 19 -14.17 9.09 26.22
CA CYS A 19 -14.03 8.03 27.21
C CYS A 19 -14.61 8.42 28.57
N THR A 20 -15.59 7.65 29.04
CA THR A 20 -15.79 7.42 30.47
C THR A 20 -16.01 5.92 30.66
N ASP A 21 -15.15 5.33 31.50
CA ASP A 21 -15.18 3.96 32.02
C ASP A 21 -16.60 3.41 32.20
N LEU A 22 -16.88 2.26 31.59
CA LEU A 22 -17.96 1.37 32.00
C LEU A 22 -17.35 0.04 32.42
N GLY A 23 -17.28 -0.14 33.74
CA GLY A 23 -16.79 -1.34 34.38
C GLY A 23 -17.53 -2.59 33.93
N VAL A 24 -16.74 -3.63 33.68
CA VAL A 24 -17.19 -5.00 33.38
C VAL A 24 -18.00 -5.51 34.57
N ASN A 25 -19.27 -5.80 34.35
CA ASN A 25 -20.05 -6.64 35.26
C ASN A 25 -19.85 -8.09 34.80
N GLU A 26 -19.21 -8.91 35.63
CA GLU A 26 -19.09 -10.36 35.42
C GLU A 26 -20.46 -11.01 35.62
N ASP A 27 -21.27 -11.11 34.56
CA ASP A 27 -22.35 -12.09 34.51
C ASP A 27 -21.80 -13.36 33.85
N THR A 28 -21.60 -14.37 34.68
CA THR A 28 -21.26 -15.73 34.25
C THR A 28 -22.27 -16.21 33.22
N GLY A 29 -21.77 -16.54 32.02
CA GLY A 29 -22.57 -16.99 30.89
C GLY A 29 -23.57 -18.08 31.29
N SER A 30 -24.86 -17.77 31.11
CA SER A 30 -25.90 -18.78 31.08
C SER A 30 -25.65 -19.67 29.85
N MET A 31 -25.81 -20.98 29.99
CA MET A 31 -25.79 -21.88 28.83
C MET A 31 -26.78 -21.37 27.77
N PRO A 32 -26.44 -21.40 26.47
CA PRO A 32 -27.36 -21.00 25.42
C PRO A 32 -28.65 -21.83 25.52
N ASP A 33 -29.80 -21.16 25.40
CA ASP A 33 -31.11 -21.79 25.43
C ASP A 33 -31.22 -22.86 24.35
N SER A 34 -31.92 -23.96 24.65
CA SER A 34 -32.12 -25.08 23.72
C SER A 34 -32.85 -24.71 22.42
N ASP A 35 -33.41 -23.50 22.34
CA ASP A 35 -34.09 -22.97 21.16
C ASP A 35 -33.11 -22.37 20.12
N GLU A 36 -31.89 -21.95 20.51
CA GLU A 36 -30.86 -21.50 19.53
C GLU A 36 -30.30 -22.66 18.69
N PHE A 37 -30.32 -23.88 19.24
CA PHE A 37 -29.92 -25.09 18.52
C PHE A 37 -30.90 -25.46 17.40
N ASN A 38 -32.17 -25.06 17.49
CA ASN A 38 -33.23 -25.37 16.51
C ASN A 38 -33.58 -24.19 15.59
N ALA A 39 -32.80 -23.10 15.58
CA ALA A 39 -33.05 -21.99 14.67
C ALA A 39 -32.86 -22.41 13.19
N GLU A 40 -33.77 -21.99 12.31
CA GLU A 40 -33.64 -22.19 10.87
C GLU A 40 -32.37 -21.51 10.34
N ALA A 41 -31.82 -22.02 9.24
CA ALA A 41 -30.67 -21.40 8.59
C ALA A 41 -31.03 -19.98 8.12
N VAL A 42 -30.22 -18.99 8.49
CA VAL A 42 -30.39 -17.62 8.04
C VAL A 42 -29.42 -17.36 6.90
N PHE A 43 -29.94 -16.95 5.75
CA PHE A 43 -29.16 -16.73 4.53
C PHE A 43 -28.91 -15.24 4.31
N SER A 44 -27.68 -14.89 3.95
CA SER A 44 -27.26 -13.55 3.58
C SER A 44 -26.49 -13.56 2.27
N LEU A 45 -26.71 -12.54 1.45
CA LEU A 45 -25.80 -12.21 0.35
C LEU A 45 -24.51 -11.64 0.95
N ARG A 46 -23.36 -12.05 0.43
CA ARG A 46 -22.05 -11.58 0.86
C ARG A 46 -21.18 -11.18 -0.31
N ALA A 47 -20.40 -10.13 -0.13
CA ALA A 47 -19.29 -9.77 -0.99
C ALA A 47 -17.96 -10.17 -0.34
N GLY A 48 -17.12 -10.86 -1.10
CA GLY A 48 -15.79 -11.28 -0.64
C GLY A 48 -14.98 -10.09 -0.11
N GLN A 49 -14.41 -10.26 1.08
CA GLN A 49 -13.60 -9.25 1.77
C GLN A 49 -14.31 -7.92 2.09
N SER A 50 -15.64 -7.92 2.18
CA SER A 50 -16.41 -6.79 2.71
C SER A 50 -17.32 -7.23 3.86
N PRO A 51 -17.05 -6.81 5.12
CA PRO A 51 -17.90 -7.17 6.26
C PRO A 51 -19.29 -6.52 6.19
N ASP A 52 -19.39 -5.35 5.55
CA ASP A 52 -20.60 -4.53 5.52
C ASP A 52 -21.32 -4.59 4.16
N ASN A 53 -20.92 -5.51 3.27
CA ASN A 53 -21.45 -5.64 1.91
C ASN A 53 -21.34 -4.38 1.04
N ILE A 54 -20.41 -3.48 1.40
CA ILE A 54 -20.02 -2.33 0.60
C ILE A 54 -18.68 -2.65 -0.07
N VAL A 55 -18.67 -2.61 -1.39
CA VAL A 55 -17.52 -2.87 -2.24
C VAL A 55 -17.14 -1.55 -2.89
N THR A 56 -15.95 -1.04 -2.60
CA THR A 56 -15.41 0.14 -3.30
C THR A 56 -14.51 -0.31 -4.44
N MET A 57 -14.71 0.29 -5.61
CA MET A 57 -13.86 0.15 -6.80
C MET A 57 -13.48 1.53 -7.31
N THR A 58 -12.23 1.70 -7.73
CA THR A 58 -11.73 2.98 -8.26
C THR A 58 -11.06 2.73 -9.60
N PHE A 59 -11.39 3.56 -10.59
CA PHE A 59 -10.85 3.50 -11.93
C PHE A 59 -10.27 4.85 -12.34
N THR A 60 -9.16 4.81 -13.07
CA THR A 60 -8.73 5.93 -13.90
C THR A 60 -9.53 5.87 -15.20
N HIS A 61 -10.01 7.01 -15.67
CA HIS A 61 -10.85 7.12 -16.86
C HIS A 61 -10.20 6.42 -18.07
N GLY A 62 -10.92 5.45 -18.66
CA GLY A 62 -10.44 4.68 -19.80
C GLY A 62 -9.58 3.46 -19.46
N GLU A 63 -9.35 3.13 -18.18
CA GLU A 63 -8.40 2.09 -17.80
C GLU A 63 -8.93 1.06 -16.80
N GLY A 64 -8.66 -0.21 -17.10
CA GLY A 64 -8.77 -1.31 -16.15
C GLY A 64 -10.13 -1.97 -16.02
N GLN A 65 -10.13 -3.03 -15.21
CA GLN A 65 -11.29 -3.78 -14.76
C GLN A 65 -11.00 -4.27 -13.33
N GLN A 66 -12.02 -4.41 -12.51
CA GLN A 66 -11.90 -4.97 -11.17
C GLN A 66 -12.92 -6.08 -10.96
N THR A 67 -12.59 -7.02 -10.07
CA THR A 67 -13.43 -8.19 -9.80
C THR A 67 -13.71 -8.35 -8.32
N ARG A 68 -14.91 -8.81 -7.99
CA ARG A 68 -15.29 -9.22 -6.63
C ARG A 68 -16.18 -10.43 -6.65
N ASP A 69 -15.97 -11.33 -5.71
CA ASP A 69 -16.80 -12.52 -5.58
C ASP A 69 -18.04 -12.20 -4.75
N ILE A 70 -19.19 -12.62 -5.27
CA ILE A 70 -20.48 -12.54 -4.59
C ILE A 70 -20.96 -13.97 -4.32
N TYR A 71 -21.43 -14.24 -3.11
CA TYR A 71 -21.86 -15.57 -2.70
C TYR A 71 -22.96 -15.50 -1.64
N LEU A 72 -23.64 -16.62 -1.41
CA LEU A 72 -24.55 -16.79 -0.29
C LEU A 72 -23.82 -17.40 0.88
N GLN A 73 -24.11 -16.89 2.08
CA GLN A 73 -23.65 -17.44 3.34
C GLN A 73 -24.85 -17.75 4.22
N ALA A 74 -24.85 -18.96 4.79
CA ALA A 74 -25.82 -19.42 5.76
C ALA A 74 -25.17 -19.48 7.16
N THR A 75 -25.94 -19.20 8.20
CA THR A 75 -25.47 -19.30 9.61
C THR A 75 -25.18 -20.74 10.06
N ARG A 76 -25.62 -21.73 9.29
CA ARG A 76 -25.46 -23.17 9.49
C ARG A 76 -25.74 -23.90 8.17
N PRO A 77 -25.38 -25.19 8.02
CA PRO A 77 -25.61 -25.93 6.79
C PRO A 77 -27.09 -25.88 6.35
N ALA A 78 -27.34 -25.52 5.10
CA ALA A 78 -28.68 -25.35 4.55
C ALA A 78 -29.52 -26.64 4.66
N GLU A 79 -30.75 -26.57 5.14
CA GLU A 79 -31.62 -27.75 5.26
C GLU A 79 -32.09 -28.29 3.91
N SER A 80 -32.27 -27.39 2.94
CA SER A 80 -32.64 -27.70 1.57
C SER A 80 -31.87 -26.82 0.60
N GLY A 81 -31.79 -27.24 -0.67
CA GLY A 81 -31.13 -26.42 -1.69
C GLY A 81 -31.96 -25.17 -2.00
N MET A 82 -31.30 -24.03 -2.12
CA MET A 82 -31.93 -22.74 -2.44
C MET A 82 -31.25 -22.10 -3.65
N THR A 83 -32.04 -21.43 -4.50
CA THR A 83 -31.52 -20.54 -5.54
C THR A 83 -31.88 -19.09 -5.25
N VAL A 84 -30.89 -18.21 -5.29
CA VAL A 84 -31.06 -16.76 -5.29
C VAL A 84 -30.79 -16.20 -6.69
N THR A 85 -31.64 -15.30 -7.15
CA THR A 85 -31.43 -14.53 -8.40
C THR A 85 -30.91 -13.14 -8.04
N LEU A 86 -29.86 -12.70 -8.72
CA LEU A 86 -29.19 -11.42 -8.54
C LEU A 86 -29.68 -10.42 -9.59
N ALA A 87 -30.06 -9.22 -9.16
CA ALA A 87 -30.45 -8.15 -10.07
C ALA A 87 -30.01 -6.78 -9.54
N SER A 88 -29.90 -5.79 -10.43
CA SER A 88 -29.71 -4.39 -10.02
C SER A 88 -31.02 -3.81 -9.50
N ALA A 89 -31.00 -3.08 -8.38
CA ALA A 89 -32.18 -2.43 -7.80
C ALA A 89 -32.66 -1.20 -8.60
N GLY A 90 -31.87 -0.68 -9.54
CA GLY A 90 -32.25 0.44 -10.41
C GLY A 90 -32.08 1.83 -9.79
N GLU A 91 -32.51 2.86 -10.53
CA GLU A 91 -32.23 4.28 -10.24
C GLU A 91 -32.90 4.80 -8.97
N ASP A 92 -34.13 4.39 -8.67
CA ASP A 92 -34.85 4.86 -7.48
C ASP A 92 -34.09 4.51 -6.19
N PHE A 93 -33.52 3.31 -6.14
CA PHE A 93 -32.70 2.85 -5.02
C PHE A 93 -31.40 3.64 -4.91
N VAL A 94 -30.77 3.96 -6.05
CA VAL A 94 -29.56 4.80 -6.08
C VAL A 94 -29.85 6.20 -5.55
N ALA A 95 -31.00 6.79 -5.91
CA ALA A 95 -31.41 8.10 -5.42
C ALA A 95 -31.62 8.12 -3.89
N GLU A 96 -32.27 7.10 -3.34
CA GLU A 96 -32.43 6.95 -1.88
C GLU A 96 -31.08 6.80 -1.17
N TYR A 97 -30.17 5.99 -1.73
CA TYR A 97 -28.83 5.81 -1.18
C TYR A 97 -27.98 7.09 -1.25
N ALA A 98 -28.07 7.83 -2.37
CA ALA A 98 -27.42 9.11 -2.56
C ALA A 98 -27.90 10.16 -1.54
N GLU A 99 -29.21 10.23 -1.29
CA GLU A 99 -29.79 11.12 -0.27
C GLU A 99 -29.30 10.75 1.14
N ALA A 100 -29.25 9.46 1.46
CA ALA A 100 -28.82 8.98 2.77
C ALA A 100 -27.33 9.22 3.05
N THR A 101 -26.47 9.13 2.02
CA THR A 101 -25.02 9.31 2.14
C THR A 101 -24.55 10.74 1.91
N GLY A 102 -25.36 11.55 1.21
CA GLY A 102 -24.98 12.90 0.78
C GLY A 102 -24.00 12.91 -0.39
N ILE A 103 -23.79 11.78 -1.05
CA ILE A 103 -22.90 11.63 -2.22
C ILE A 103 -23.76 11.55 -3.48
N ASP A 104 -23.37 12.29 -4.52
CA ASP A 104 -24.06 12.26 -5.82
C ASP A 104 -23.67 11.01 -6.61
N TYR A 105 -24.56 10.01 -6.65
CA TYR A 105 -24.35 8.76 -7.37
C TYR A 105 -25.22 8.67 -8.63
N GLN A 106 -24.63 8.09 -9.68
CA GLN A 106 -25.34 7.61 -10.86
C GLN A 106 -25.50 6.07 -10.79
N LEU A 107 -26.54 5.51 -11.40
CA LEU A 107 -26.63 4.05 -11.55
C LEU A 107 -25.52 3.55 -12.49
N LEU A 108 -24.75 2.54 -12.08
CA LEU A 108 -23.73 1.95 -12.94
C LEU A 108 -24.39 1.30 -14.19
N PRO A 109 -24.04 1.71 -15.41
CA PRO A 109 -24.71 1.19 -16.60
C PRO A 109 -24.42 -0.30 -16.81
N THR A 110 -25.43 -1.05 -17.27
CA THR A 110 -25.38 -2.52 -17.44
C THR A 110 -24.31 -3.01 -18.42
N ALA A 111 -23.80 -2.14 -19.29
CA ALA A 111 -22.71 -2.49 -20.21
C ALA A 111 -21.34 -2.56 -19.52
N PHE A 112 -21.20 -2.04 -18.28
CA PHE A 112 -19.94 -1.93 -17.55
C PHE A 112 -19.79 -2.92 -16.40
N TRP A 113 -20.69 -3.89 -16.28
CA TRP A 113 -20.51 -4.97 -15.32
C TRP A 113 -21.15 -6.28 -15.78
N ARG A 114 -20.66 -7.41 -15.25
CA ARG A 114 -21.25 -8.72 -15.50
C ARG A 114 -20.89 -9.70 -14.38
N PHE A 115 -21.71 -10.74 -14.23
CA PHE A 115 -21.36 -11.93 -13.47
C PHE A 115 -20.80 -13.01 -14.38
N SER A 116 -19.72 -13.66 -13.95
CA SER A 116 -19.10 -14.77 -14.70
C SER A 116 -19.96 -16.03 -14.68
N GLY A 117 -20.66 -16.31 -13.56
CA GLY A 117 -21.56 -17.44 -13.39
C GLY A 117 -23.01 -17.18 -13.82
N GLY A 118 -23.31 -16.03 -14.43
CA GLY A 118 -24.68 -15.57 -14.65
C GLY A 118 -25.30 -14.96 -13.40
N ASP A 119 -26.62 -14.78 -13.40
CA ASP A 119 -27.38 -14.05 -12.37
C ASP A 119 -27.93 -14.94 -11.24
N ARG A 120 -27.42 -16.16 -11.07
CA ARG A 120 -27.94 -17.14 -10.10
C ARG A 120 -26.86 -17.62 -9.15
N LEU A 121 -27.23 -17.74 -7.88
CA LEU A 121 -26.45 -18.39 -6.83
C LEU A 121 -27.23 -19.57 -6.30
N ASP A 122 -26.63 -20.76 -6.35
CA ASP A 122 -27.21 -22.00 -5.84
C ASP A 122 -26.43 -22.46 -4.60
N ILE A 123 -27.13 -22.62 -3.48
CA ILE A 123 -26.59 -23.25 -2.27
C ILE A 123 -27.22 -24.64 -2.13
N ALA A 124 -26.38 -25.66 -1.98
CA ALA A 124 -26.84 -27.04 -1.84
C ALA A 124 -27.26 -27.35 -0.40
N ALA A 125 -28.16 -28.32 -0.23
CA ALA A 125 -28.48 -28.84 1.09
C ALA A 125 -27.21 -29.40 1.75
N GLY A 126 -26.97 -29.03 3.01
CA GLY A 126 -25.78 -29.37 3.78
C GLY A 126 -24.58 -28.46 3.55
N SER A 127 -24.69 -27.40 2.74
CA SER A 127 -23.64 -26.39 2.54
C SER A 127 -23.91 -25.12 3.35
N GLU A 128 -22.86 -24.48 3.83
CA GLU A 128 -22.91 -23.17 4.51
C GLU A 128 -22.68 -22.01 3.52
N GLU A 129 -22.05 -22.28 2.38
CA GLU A 129 -21.76 -21.28 1.36
C GLU A 129 -22.11 -21.78 -0.03
N SER A 130 -22.53 -20.87 -0.92
CA SER A 130 -22.61 -21.16 -2.35
C SER A 130 -21.22 -21.11 -2.99
N PRO A 131 -21.03 -21.68 -4.20
CA PRO A 131 -19.89 -21.31 -5.03
C PRO A 131 -19.80 -19.79 -5.22
N MET A 132 -18.57 -19.29 -5.35
CA MET A 132 -18.30 -17.88 -5.62
C MET A 132 -18.74 -17.51 -7.04
N ASN A 133 -19.46 -16.38 -7.19
CA ASN A 133 -19.79 -15.81 -8.48
C ASN A 133 -19.08 -14.46 -8.66
N THR A 134 -18.08 -14.45 -9.54
CA THR A 134 -17.25 -13.28 -9.77
C THR A 134 -18.00 -12.21 -10.57
N LEU A 135 -18.30 -11.09 -9.91
CA LEU A 135 -18.64 -9.81 -10.52
C LEU A 135 -17.39 -9.21 -11.16
N THR A 136 -17.49 -8.76 -12.39
CA THR A 136 -16.47 -7.92 -13.04
C THR A 136 -17.09 -6.57 -13.37
N VAL A 137 -16.40 -5.48 -13.03
CA VAL A 137 -16.72 -4.11 -13.42
C VAL A 137 -15.60 -3.58 -14.33
N PHE A 138 -15.98 -2.86 -15.39
CA PHE A 138 -15.07 -2.39 -16.42
C PHE A 138 -15.07 -0.86 -16.49
N ALA A 139 -13.89 -0.25 -16.66
CA ALA A 139 -13.80 1.14 -17.12
C ALA A 139 -14.03 1.25 -18.63
N VAL A 140 -13.66 0.20 -19.38
CA VAL A 140 -13.90 0.08 -20.83
C VAL A 140 -14.58 -1.24 -21.12
N ASN A 141 -15.77 -1.19 -21.71
CA ASN A 141 -16.54 -2.40 -21.99
C ASN A 141 -16.02 -3.14 -23.25
N THR A 142 -16.57 -4.32 -23.52
CA THR A 142 -16.17 -5.17 -24.66
C THR A 142 -16.45 -4.55 -26.04
N LEU A 143 -17.25 -3.49 -26.11
CA LEU A 143 -17.54 -2.74 -27.33
C LEU A 143 -16.62 -1.52 -27.49
N GLY A 144 -15.72 -1.26 -26.54
CA GLY A 144 -14.83 -0.10 -26.53
C GLY A 144 -15.46 1.19 -26.02
N ASN A 145 -16.66 1.14 -25.43
CA ASN A 145 -17.23 2.32 -24.77
C ASN A 145 -16.52 2.52 -23.43
N VAL A 146 -16.30 3.78 -23.07
CA VAL A 146 -15.61 4.19 -21.84
C VAL A 146 -16.65 4.68 -20.82
N LEU A 147 -16.46 4.32 -19.55
CA LEU A 147 -17.22 4.85 -18.43
C LEU A 147 -16.67 6.23 -18.09
N GLU A 148 -17.52 7.25 -18.16
CA GLU A 148 -17.12 8.65 -17.91
C GLU A 148 -16.71 8.87 -16.44
N PRO A 149 -15.90 9.89 -16.14
CA PRO A 149 -15.60 10.29 -14.77
C PRO A 149 -16.88 10.61 -13.97
N GLY A 150 -16.92 10.13 -12.73
CA GLY A 150 -18.07 10.27 -11.86
C GLY A 150 -18.16 9.18 -10.81
N ARG A 151 -19.13 9.33 -9.90
CA ARG A 151 -19.45 8.33 -8.87
C ARG A 151 -20.66 7.51 -9.32
N TYR A 152 -20.52 6.20 -9.35
CA TYR A 152 -21.57 5.26 -9.72
C TYR A 152 -21.86 4.29 -8.59
N LEU A 153 -23.11 3.83 -8.50
CA LEU A 153 -23.54 2.78 -7.58
C LEU A 153 -24.16 1.64 -8.38
N LEU A 154 -23.74 0.40 -8.09
CA LEU A 154 -24.43 -0.81 -8.51
C LEU A 154 -24.98 -1.51 -7.25
N PRO A 155 -26.29 -1.34 -6.95
CA PRO A 155 -26.95 -2.08 -5.88
C PRO A 155 -27.39 -3.46 -6.40
N ILE A 156 -26.74 -4.52 -5.95
CA ILE A 156 -27.04 -5.91 -6.30
C ILE A 156 -27.96 -6.49 -5.23
N VAL A 157 -29.19 -6.83 -5.61
CA VAL A 157 -30.19 -7.42 -4.72
C VAL A 157 -30.36 -8.90 -5.06
N GLY A 158 -30.23 -9.75 -4.05
CA GLY A 158 -30.58 -11.16 -4.08
C GLY A 158 -32.05 -11.37 -3.75
N THR A 159 -32.74 -12.15 -4.58
CA THR A 159 -34.12 -12.58 -4.33
C THR A 159 -34.26 -14.09 -4.42
N SER A 160 -34.96 -14.68 -3.46
CA SER A 160 -35.31 -16.11 -3.45
C SER A 160 -36.84 -16.27 -3.46
N LEU A 161 -37.30 -17.40 -4.00
CA LEU A 161 -38.73 -17.78 -4.01
C LEU A 161 -39.11 -18.62 -2.79
N THR A 162 -38.13 -19.18 -2.08
CA THR A 162 -38.35 -20.13 -0.99
C THR A 162 -38.14 -19.52 0.38
N GLU A 163 -37.20 -18.58 0.51
CA GLU A 163 -36.80 -18.00 1.79
C GLU A 163 -36.47 -16.51 1.64
N GLU A 164 -36.61 -15.73 2.72
CA GLU A 164 -36.14 -14.34 2.76
C GLU A 164 -34.68 -14.29 3.23
N LEU A 165 -33.89 -13.43 2.59
CA LEU A 165 -32.51 -13.17 3.02
C LEU A 165 -32.51 -12.13 4.15
N SER A 166 -31.72 -12.35 5.20
CA SER A 166 -31.55 -11.37 6.28
C SER A 166 -30.78 -10.13 5.80
N ASP A 167 -29.80 -10.34 4.94
CA ASP A 167 -29.11 -9.31 4.20
C ASP A 167 -29.16 -9.69 2.72
N SER A 168 -29.85 -8.86 1.93
CA SER A 168 -30.17 -9.16 0.53
C SER A 168 -29.39 -8.31 -0.44
N THR A 169 -28.59 -7.34 0.03
CA THR A 169 -28.03 -6.30 -0.84
C THR A 169 -26.52 -6.20 -0.71
N VAL A 170 -25.84 -6.14 -1.86
CA VAL A 170 -24.44 -5.73 -1.96
C VAL A 170 -24.38 -4.41 -2.71
N PHE A 171 -23.67 -3.44 -2.16
CA PHE A 171 -23.47 -2.13 -2.74
C PHE A 171 -22.09 -2.08 -3.39
N VAL A 172 -22.02 -1.83 -4.69
CA VAL A 172 -20.74 -1.63 -5.38
C VAL A 172 -20.62 -0.15 -5.72
N ASP A 173 -19.82 0.56 -4.93
CA ASP A 173 -19.45 1.96 -5.09
C ASP A 173 -18.28 2.05 -6.07
N VAL A 174 -18.51 2.66 -7.23
CA VAL A 174 -17.53 2.81 -8.30
C VAL A 174 -17.19 4.28 -8.46
N ASN A 175 -15.94 4.64 -8.21
CA ASN A 175 -15.41 5.98 -8.45
C ASN A 175 -14.54 5.98 -9.71
N VAL A 176 -14.89 6.80 -10.70
CA VAL A 176 -14.08 7.01 -11.91
C VAL A 176 -13.52 8.42 -11.87
N THR A 177 -12.20 8.54 -11.92
CA THR A 177 -11.49 9.82 -11.88
C THR A 177 -10.79 10.08 -13.21
N GLU A 178 -10.61 11.36 -13.56
CA GLU A 178 -9.69 11.71 -14.64
C GLU A 178 -8.26 11.36 -14.25
N PRO A 179 -7.42 10.89 -15.19
CA PRO A 179 -6.01 10.63 -14.91
C PRO A 179 -5.33 11.92 -14.44
N TYR A 180 -4.53 11.82 -13.39
CA TYR A 180 -3.65 12.91 -13.02
C TYR A 180 -2.72 13.26 -14.18
N THR A 181 -2.70 14.55 -14.53
CA THR A 181 -1.70 15.11 -15.43
C THR A 181 -0.88 16.12 -14.66
N ASP A 182 0.45 16.05 -14.77
CA ASP A 182 1.30 17.05 -14.15
C ASP A 182 1.01 18.44 -14.74
N PRO A 183 0.80 19.49 -13.92
CA PRO A 183 0.46 20.83 -14.41
C PRO A 183 1.48 21.44 -15.38
N ASP A 184 2.75 21.08 -15.23
CA ASP A 184 3.84 21.58 -16.07
C ASP A 184 4.25 20.56 -17.15
N GLY A 185 3.60 19.38 -17.20
CA GLY A 185 3.88 18.32 -18.16
C GLY A 185 5.18 17.55 -17.87
N TYR A 186 5.68 17.57 -16.63
CA TYR A 186 6.86 16.81 -16.26
C TYR A 186 6.51 15.34 -15.97
N GLU A 187 6.97 14.46 -16.85
CA GLU A 187 6.75 13.01 -16.72
C GLU A 187 7.78 12.37 -15.79
N LEU A 188 7.45 11.19 -15.25
CA LEU A 188 8.39 10.36 -14.50
C LEU A 188 9.52 9.87 -15.41
N TYR A 189 10.77 9.94 -14.92
CA TYR A 189 11.92 9.38 -15.63
C TYR A 189 11.81 7.85 -15.71
N THR A 190 11.97 7.32 -16.93
CA THR A 190 11.85 5.88 -17.23
C THR A 190 13.10 5.28 -17.88
N GLY A 191 14.22 6.01 -17.91
CA GLY A 191 15.50 5.48 -18.39
C GLY A 191 16.14 4.49 -17.43
N ASP A 192 17.02 3.62 -17.95
CA ASP A 192 17.62 2.51 -17.19
C ASP A 192 18.77 2.95 -16.24
N ASP A 193 19.27 4.16 -16.38
CA ASP A 193 20.41 4.74 -15.66
C ASP A 193 20.05 5.43 -14.34
N MET A 194 18.76 5.73 -14.12
CA MET A 194 18.26 6.32 -12.89
C MET A 194 16.95 5.67 -12.46
N PHE A 195 16.94 5.13 -11.25
CA PHE A 195 15.77 4.54 -10.60
C PHE A 195 15.73 4.98 -9.14
N THR A 196 14.74 5.78 -8.77
CA THR A 196 14.70 6.37 -7.42
C THR A 196 13.58 5.76 -6.60
N VAL A 197 13.87 5.45 -5.34
CA VAL A 197 12.91 4.92 -4.37
C VAL A 197 12.75 5.93 -3.25
N PHE A 198 11.50 6.29 -2.93
CA PHE A 198 11.18 7.22 -1.86
C PHE A 198 10.52 6.51 -0.70
N TYR A 199 10.89 6.87 0.52
CA TYR A 199 10.04 6.70 1.69
C TYR A 199 9.30 8.01 1.94
N LEU A 200 8.01 7.92 2.24
CA LEU A 200 7.17 9.06 2.57
C LEU A 200 6.43 8.81 3.87
N ASN A 201 6.69 9.66 4.87
CA ASN A 201 6.02 9.61 6.16
C ASN A 201 4.64 10.27 6.09
N THR A 202 3.59 9.46 6.02
CA THR A 202 2.21 9.93 5.98
C THR A 202 1.79 10.62 7.26
N THR A 203 2.48 10.45 8.40
CA THR A 203 2.17 11.27 9.58
C THR A 203 2.51 12.75 9.39
N GLU A 204 3.30 13.08 8.36
CA GLU A 204 3.75 14.44 8.06
C GLU A 204 3.29 14.96 6.71
N TYR A 205 3.25 14.12 5.68
CA TYR A 205 3.03 14.57 4.30
C TYR A 205 1.97 13.77 3.55
N ASP A 206 1.32 14.46 2.63
CA ASP A 206 0.49 13.89 1.57
C ASP A 206 1.35 13.17 0.52
N PRO A 207 0.97 11.95 0.05
CA PRO A 207 1.72 11.22 -0.97
C PRO A 207 1.94 11.99 -2.28
N ARG A 208 1.05 12.93 -2.65
CA ARG A 208 1.18 13.78 -3.84
C ARG A 208 2.44 14.65 -3.83
N LEU A 209 3.11 14.80 -2.68
CA LEU A 209 4.47 15.33 -2.60
C LEU A 209 5.43 14.65 -3.58
N ALA A 210 5.30 13.34 -3.82
CA ALA A 210 6.15 12.61 -4.76
C ALA A 210 6.04 13.15 -6.19
N ASN A 211 4.88 13.68 -6.60
CA ASN A 211 4.68 14.27 -7.93
C ASN A 211 5.44 15.59 -8.10
N ASP A 212 5.74 16.28 -6.99
CA ASP A 212 6.52 17.51 -6.98
C ASP A 212 8.02 17.30 -6.81
N MET A 213 8.46 16.05 -6.73
CA MET A 213 9.88 15.71 -6.74
C MET A 213 10.38 15.75 -8.19
N ILE A 214 10.73 16.97 -8.63
CA ILE A 214 11.19 17.27 -9.99
C ILE A 214 12.66 17.65 -9.98
N LEU A 215 13.45 16.98 -10.83
CA LEU A 215 14.81 17.37 -11.15
C LEU A 215 14.81 18.47 -12.20
N GLU A 216 15.66 19.47 -11.99
CA GLU A 216 16.09 20.45 -12.97
C GLU A 216 17.49 20.06 -13.44
N ILE A 217 17.62 19.68 -14.71
CA ILE A 217 18.87 19.22 -15.31
C ILE A 217 19.35 20.30 -16.27
N TYR A 218 20.49 20.91 -15.98
CA TYR A 218 21.14 21.89 -16.84
C TYR A 218 22.22 21.22 -17.69
N ASP A 219 22.10 21.34 -19.01
CA ASP A 219 23.13 20.93 -19.97
C ASP A 219 23.94 22.15 -20.42
N SER A 220 25.20 22.21 -19.98
CA SER A 220 26.11 23.28 -20.34
C SER A 220 26.55 23.25 -21.82
N LYS A 221 26.44 22.13 -22.53
CA LYS A 221 26.76 22.06 -23.98
C LYS A 221 25.71 22.75 -24.81
N SER A 222 24.44 22.49 -24.52
CA SER A 222 23.31 23.11 -25.21
C SER A 222 22.87 24.42 -24.57
N ASN A 223 23.37 24.74 -23.37
CA ASN A 223 22.95 25.86 -22.53
C ASN A 223 21.42 25.86 -22.36
N SER A 224 20.89 24.71 -21.94
CA SER A 224 19.45 24.47 -21.81
C SER A 224 19.12 23.71 -20.53
N TYR A 225 17.86 23.83 -20.11
CA TYR A 225 17.31 23.13 -18.97
C TYR A 225 16.27 22.10 -19.44
N SER A 226 16.27 20.93 -18.80
CA SER A 226 15.20 19.95 -18.90
C SER A 226 14.71 19.58 -17.50
N TYR A 227 13.45 19.17 -17.42
CA TYR A 227 12.80 18.84 -16.15
C TYR A 227 12.24 17.43 -16.21
N VAL A 228 12.39 16.68 -15.12
CA VAL A 228 11.84 15.32 -15.05
C VAL A 228 11.43 14.96 -13.64
N GLY A 229 10.32 14.22 -13.52
CA GLY A 229 9.87 13.65 -12.26
C GLY A 229 10.71 12.44 -11.85
N ILE A 230 10.89 12.27 -10.55
CA ILE A 230 11.54 11.10 -9.94
C ILE A 230 10.63 10.46 -8.87
N GLY A 231 10.98 9.25 -8.45
CA GLY A 231 10.26 8.47 -7.43
C GLY A 231 9.57 7.24 -8.02
N ASN A 232 10.29 6.42 -8.80
CA ASN A 232 9.78 5.21 -9.44
C ASN A 232 9.01 4.29 -8.48
N ILE A 233 9.48 4.17 -7.23
CA ILE A 233 8.75 3.53 -6.13
C ILE A 233 8.58 4.51 -4.99
N VAL A 234 7.36 4.64 -4.45
CA VAL A 234 7.01 5.44 -3.27
C VAL A 234 6.48 4.52 -2.18
N ASN A 235 7.29 4.30 -1.15
CA ASN A 235 6.96 3.53 0.03
C ASN A 235 6.27 4.43 1.09
N LEU A 236 4.96 4.28 1.23
CA LEU A 236 4.18 4.97 2.24
C LEU A 236 4.39 4.31 3.61
N ARG A 237 4.65 5.14 4.63
CA ARG A 237 4.77 4.71 6.02
C ARG A 237 3.93 5.62 6.91
N THR A 238 3.36 5.18 8.03
CA THR A 238 3.77 3.97 8.77
C THR A 238 2.70 2.88 8.78
N ALA A 239 3.15 1.63 8.56
CA ALA A 239 2.43 0.41 8.91
C ALA A 239 3.36 -0.49 9.74
N SER A 240 2.82 -1.23 10.69
CA SER A 240 3.60 -2.10 11.57
C SER A 240 2.97 -3.47 11.78
N VAL A 241 3.74 -4.41 12.31
CA VAL A 241 3.23 -5.71 12.79
C VAL A 241 2.31 -5.52 14.00
N GLY A 242 1.05 -5.90 13.87
CA GLY A 242 0.09 -5.99 14.97
C GLY A 242 0.03 -7.41 15.53
N TYR A 243 -0.18 -7.52 16.85
CA TYR A 243 -0.40 -8.79 17.54
C TYR A 243 -1.65 -8.71 18.42
N ASP A 244 -2.57 -9.66 18.25
CA ASP A 244 -3.76 -9.82 19.09
C ASP A 244 -3.47 -10.86 20.18
N SER A 245 -3.38 -10.41 21.43
CA SER A 245 -3.09 -11.30 22.57
C SER A 245 -4.23 -12.25 22.92
N SER A 246 -5.46 -11.96 22.49
CA SER A 246 -6.63 -12.81 22.76
C SER A 246 -6.68 -14.03 21.83
N THR A 247 -6.21 -13.86 20.59
CA THR A 247 -6.23 -14.92 19.57
C THR A 247 -4.84 -15.45 19.20
N GLY A 248 -3.76 -14.75 19.58
CA GLY A 248 -2.37 -15.06 19.19
C GLY A 248 -2.02 -14.71 17.74
N LYS A 249 -2.91 -13.99 17.04
CA LYS A 249 -2.78 -13.71 15.60
C LYS A 249 -1.92 -12.48 15.34
N VAL A 250 -1.25 -12.49 14.19
CA VAL A 250 -0.49 -11.34 13.69
C VAL A 250 -1.13 -10.75 12.45
N SER A 251 -0.96 -9.44 12.25
CA SER A 251 -1.53 -8.72 11.11
C SER A 251 -0.66 -7.53 10.73
N VAL A 252 -0.88 -6.97 9.53
CA VAL A 252 -0.37 -5.65 9.19
C VAL A 252 -1.33 -4.58 9.71
N THR A 253 -0.81 -3.61 10.44
CA THR A 253 -1.58 -2.51 11.03
C THR A 253 -1.08 -1.17 10.47
N PRO A 254 -1.79 -0.57 9.49
CA PRO A 254 -1.56 0.81 9.11
C PRO A 254 -1.79 1.75 10.29
N SER A 255 -0.98 2.81 10.42
CA SER A 255 -1.29 3.93 11.32
C SER A 255 -2.61 4.59 10.94
N ALA A 256 -3.20 5.36 11.86
CA ALA A 256 -4.41 6.14 11.58
C ALA A 256 -4.23 7.06 10.36
N ASP A 257 -3.03 7.63 10.20
CA ASP A 257 -2.70 8.53 9.11
C ASP A 257 -2.58 7.80 7.76
N LEU A 258 -1.86 6.69 7.73
CA LEU A 258 -1.82 5.85 6.53
C LEU A 258 -3.21 5.30 6.18
N ARG A 259 -4.00 4.91 7.18
CA ARG A 259 -5.38 4.44 6.97
C ARG A 259 -6.25 5.51 6.35
N TYR A 260 -6.20 6.75 6.84
CA TYR A 260 -6.92 7.87 6.23
C TYR A 260 -6.54 8.05 4.76
N ILE A 261 -5.23 8.04 4.44
CA ILE A 261 -4.73 8.15 3.07
C ILE A 261 -5.26 7.03 2.17
N LEU A 262 -5.31 5.79 2.66
CA LEU A 262 -5.85 4.65 1.93
C LEU A 262 -7.36 4.75 1.75
N GLU A 263 -8.10 5.21 2.76
CA GLU A 263 -9.54 5.46 2.66
C GLU A 263 -9.88 6.61 1.68
N HIS A 264 -8.92 7.52 1.43
CA HIS A 264 -8.99 8.61 0.45
C HIS A 264 -8.10 8.34 -0.79
N TYR A 265 -7.96 7.07 -1.16
CA TYR A 265 -7.06 6.59 -2.22
C TYR A 265 -7.16 7.39 -3.52
N SER A 266 -8.36 7.66 -4.02
CA SER A 266 -8.56 8.37 -5.30
C SER A 266 -8.01 9.79 -5.31
N GLU A 267 -7.97 10.45 -4.16
CA GLU A 267 -7.49 11.82 -4.05
C GLU A 267 -6.00 11.87 -3.72
N ARG A 268 -5.52 10.91 -2.91
CA ARG A 268 -4.20 10.98 -2.26
C ARG A 268 -3.17 10.07 -2.89
N VAL A 269 -3.56 8.89 -3.39
CA VAL A 269 -2.65 7.85 -3.87
C VAL A 269 -2.74 7.66 -5.38
N GLN A 270 -3.95 7.59 -5.94
CA GLN A 270 -4.16 7.39 -7.36
C GLN A 270 -3.42 8.45 -8.22
N PRO A 271 -3.40 9.76 -7.88
CA PRO A 271 -2.64 10.74 -8.65
C PRO A 271 -1.13 10.47 -8.67
N VAL A 272 -0.59 9.79 -7.66
CA VAL A 272 0.81 9.37 -7.63
C VAL A 272 1.01 8.20 -8.60
N GLN A 273 0.08 7.25 -8.64
CA GLN A 273 0.16 6.11 -9.57
C GLN A 273 -0.06 6.51 -11.03
N ASP A 274 -1.02 7.39 -11.29
CA ASP A 274 -1.31 7.95 -12.63
C ASP A 274 -0.10 8.69 -13.21
N SER A 275 0.78 9.24 -12.36
CA SER A 275 2.05 9.84 -12.78
C SER A 275 3.13 8.82 -13.20
N GLY A 276 2.78 7.53 -13.23
CA GLY A 276 3.64 6.41 -13.60
C GLY A 276 4.42 5.78 -12.44
N ARG A 277 4.30 6.31 -11.22
CA ARG A 277 5.02 5.83 -10.03
C ARG A 277 4.35 4.59 -9.45
N LYS A 278 5.13 3.73 -8.81
CA LYS A 278 4.62 2.57 -8.06
C LYS A 278 4.48 2.92 -6.60
N VAL A 279 3.30 2.72 -6.02
CA VAL A 279 3.05 3.03 -4.60
C VAL A 279 2.99 1.74 -3.79
N CYS A 280 3.86 1.62 -2.80
CA CYS A 280 3.94 0.48 -1.90
C CYS A 280 3.70 0.89 -0.45
N ILE A 281 3.33 -0.06 0.42
CA ILE A 281 3.26 0.16 1.87
C ILE A 281 4.51 -0.42 2.53
N CYS A 282 5.23 0.41 3.27
CA CYS A 282 6.34 -0.02 4.12
C CYS A 282 5.81 -0.56 5.45
N ILE A 283 6.14 -1.82 5.75
CA ILE A 283 5.74 -2.51 6.97
C ILE A 283 6.97 -2.74 7.85
N GLU A 284 6.85 -2.34 9.12
CA GLU A 284 7.94 -2.35 10.10
C GLU A 284 7.58 -3.12 11.38
N GLY A 285 8.55 -3.29 12.27
CA GLY A 285 8.32 -3.78 13.61
C GLY A 285 7.52 -2.81 14.49
N SER A 286 6.87 -3.34 15.52
CA SER A 286 6.02 -2.57 16.44
C SER A 286 6.64 -2.31 17.82
N GLY A 287 7.86 -2.77 18.07
CA GLY A 287 8.54 -2.67 19.36
C GLY A 287 8.07 -3.69 20.41
N GLN A 288 7.23 -4.65 20.00
CA GLN A 288 6.64 -5.66 20.89
C GLN A 288 7.50 -6.93 21.03
N GLY A 289 8.54 -7.10 20.22
CA GLY A 289 9.36 -8.31 20.22
C GLY A 289 8.81 -9.46 19.39
N ILE A 290 7.77 -9.22 18.59
CA ILE A 290 7.28 -10.15 17.56
C ILE A 290 7.33 -9.47 16.18
N GLY A 291 7.86 -10.16 15.18
CA GLY A 291 8.05 -9.67 13.82
C GLY A 291 8.58 -10.73 12.87
N PHE A 292 9.13 -10.30 11.74
CA PHE A 292 9.39 -11.17 10.59
C PHE A 292 10.35 -12.34 10.86
N CYS A 293 11.34 -12.17 11.75
CA CYS A 293 12.29 -13.23 12.15
C CYS A 293 11.81 -14.20 13.24
N ASN A 294 10.58 -14.08 13.79
CA ASN A 294 10.13 -14.99 14.87
C ASN A 294 8.64 -15.40 14.81
N PHE A 295 7.97 -15.20 13.68
CA PHE A 295 6.65 -15.79 13.45
C PHE A 295 6.71 -17.32 13.39
N THR A 296 5.68 -17.96 13.94
CA THR A 296 5.34 -19.37 13.67
C THR A 296 4.74 -19.52 12.27
N ASP A 297 4.69 -20.74 11.73
CA ASP A 297 4.10 -20.98 10.40
C ASP A 297 2.62 -20.53 10.34
N ALA A 298 1.84 -20.75 11.40
CA ALA A 298 0.45 -20.26 11.48
C ALA A 298 0.35 -18.72 11.50
N GLN A 299 1.31 -18.05 12.15
CA GLN A 299 1.39 -16.59 12.15
C GLN A 299 1.82 -16.03 10.79
N ILE A 300 2.68 -16.74 10.06
CA ILE A 300 2.98 -16.40 8.66
C ILE A 300 1.70 -16.42 7.83
N ASP A 301 0.89 -17.48 7.95
CA ASP A 301 -0.40 -17.58 7.25
C ASP A 301 -1.35 -16.42 7.61
N ASP A 302 -1.49 -16.10 8.90
CA ASP A 302 -2.32 -14.98 9.37
C ASP A 302 -1.82 -13.64 8.81
N PHE A 303 -0.51 -13.40 8.85
CA PHE A 303 0.09 -12.16 8.37
C PHE A 303 -0.05 -12.01 6.85
N VAL A 304 0.24 -13.07 6.09
CA VAL A 304 0.09 -13.11 4.63
C VAL A 304 -1.36 -12.84 4.23
N ALA A 305 -2.32 -13.47 4.90
CA ALA A 305 -3.73 -13.22 4.67
C ALA A 305 -4.11 -11.76 4.99
N SER A 306 -3.52 -11.17 6.02
CA SER A 306 -3.72 -9.76 6.37
C SER A 306 -3.15 -8.80 5.32
N VAL A 307 -1.93 -9.05 4.83
CA VAL A 307 -1.31 -8.25 3.77
C VAL A 307 -2.11 -8.37 2.48
N LYS A 308 -2.54 -9.58 2.13
CA LYS A 308 -3.39 -9.82 0.96
C LYS A 308 -4.68 -9.00 1.02
N ARG A 309 -5.37 -9.01 2.16
CA ARG A 309 -6.57 -8.16 2.36
C ARG A 309 -6.27 -6.68 2.14
N LEU A 310 -5.15 -6.18 2.66
CA LEU A 310 -4.76 -4.78 2.51
C LEU A 310 -4.56 -4.39 1.03
N VAL A 311 -3.80 -5.17 0.27
CA VAL A 311 -3.52 -4.90 -1.17
C VAL A 311 -4.70 -5.20 -2.10
N ASP A 312 -5.65 -6.03 -1.66
CA ASP A 312 -6.87 -6.34 -2.41
C ASP A 312 -7.94 -5.27 -2.15
N THR A 313 -7.93 -4.66 -0.96
CA THR A 313 -8.84 -3.57 -0.57
C THR A 313 -8.43 -2.27 -1.23
N TYR A 314 -7.14 -1.94 -1.18
CA TYR A 314 -6.59 -0.71 -1.76
C TYR A 314 -5.71 -1.06 -2.97
N PRO A 315 -5.89 -0.43 -4.15
CA PRO A 315 -5.15 -0.79 -5.37
C PRO A 315 -3.67 -0.34 -5.37
N ILE A 316 -2.95 -0.55 -4.27
CA ILE A 316 -1.51 -0.27 -4.14
C ILE A 316 -0.66 -1.27 -4.95
N ASP A 317 0.47 -0.83 -5.49
CA ASP A 317 1.32 -1.64 -6.36
C ASP A 317 2.10 -2.75 -5.64
N GLY A 318 2.26 -2.65 -4.31
CA GLY A 318 2.99 -3.67 -3.56
C GLY A 318 3.28 -3.34 -2.11
N ILE A 319 4.27 -4.04 -1.53
CA ILE A 319 4.74 -3.84 -0.17
C ILE A 319 6.26 -3.77 -0.08
N ASN A 320 6.74 -3.10 0.96
CA ASN A 320 8.13 -3.05 1.36
C ASN A 320 8.29 -3.59 2.77
N LEU A 321 9.20 -4.55 2.97
CA LEU A 321 9.48 -5.15 4.27
C LEU A 321 10.76 -4.55 4.85
N TRP A 322 10.63 -3.86 5.98
CA TRP A 322 11.76 -3.28 6.70
C TRP A 322 11.73 -3.75 8.15
N ASP A 323 12.49 -4.80 8.46
CA ASP A 323 12.58 -5.34 9.83
C ASP A 323 13.45 -4.44 10.71
N ARG A 324 12.86 -3.34 11.16
CA ARG A 324 13.43 -2.43 12.14
C ARG A 324 12.42 -2.15 13.22
N ASN A 325 12.90 -1.72 14.38
CA ASN A 325 12.08 -1.37 15.53
C ASN A 325 11.22 -2.52 16.06
N THR A 326 11.51 -3.78 15.74
CA THR A 326 10.73 -4.93 16.23
C THR A 326 10.89 -5.13 17.75
N GLY A 327 12.09 -4.85 18.29
CA GLY A 327 12.38 -5.02 19.72
C GLY A 327 12.58 -6.47 20.13
N TYR A 328 13.31 -7.25 19.32
CA TYR A 328 13.56 -8.68 19.55
C TYR A 328 14.23 -8.99 20.90
N ASP A 329 14.95 -8.03 21.48
CA ASP A 329 15.50 -8.10 22.83
C ASP A 329 14.42 -8.33 23.91
N ARG A 330 13.16 -7.95 23.61
CA ARG A 330 12.01 -8.12 24.51
C ARG A 330 11.14 -9.34 24.19
N ALA A 331 11.52 -10.14 23.19
CA ALA A 331 10.71 -11.29 22.74
C ALA A 331 10.42 -12.25 23.90
N ALA A 332 11.46 -12.66 24.64
CA ALA A 332 11.33 -13.58 25.76
C ALA A 332 10.48 -13.00 26.91
N GLU A 333 10.63 -11.70 27.21
CA GLU A 333 9.86 -11.00 28.25
C GLU A 333 8.36 -10.97 27.92
N ASN A 334 8.02 -10.85 26.63
CA ASN A 334 6.66 -10.80 26.13
C ASN A 334 6.10 -12.18 25.73
N GLY A 335 6.85 -13.26 25.95
CA GLY A 335 6.40 -14.63 25.68
C GLY A 335 6.43 -15.02 24.19
N PHE A 336 7.20 -14.32 23.37
CA PHE A 336 7.38 -14.61 21.95
C PHE A 336 8.58 -15.52 21.69
N PRO A 337 8.60 -16.27 20.57
CA PRO A 337 9.76 -17.03 20.16
C PRO A 337 11.00 -16.13 19.96
N GLU A 338 12.19 -16.69 20.18
CA GLU A 338 13.43 -16.03 19.79
C GLU A 338 13.53 -15.89 18.26
N MET A 339 14.37 -14.97 17.80
CA MET A 339 14.69 -14.86 16.38
C MET A 339 15.23 -16.19 15.84
N ASN A 340 14.82 -16.52 14.62
CA ASN A 340 15.38 -17.62 13.87
C ASN A 340 15.60 -17.22 12.40
N THR A 341 16.45 -17.97 11.72
CA THR A 341 16.88 -17.65 10.35
C THR A 341 15.89 -18.11 9.27
N THR A 342 14.80 -18.79 9.63
CA THR A 342 13.88 -19.39 8.66
C THR A 342 12.53 -18.69 8.55
N SER A 343 12.09 -17.98 9.60
CA SER A 343 10.79 -17.32 9.66
C SER A 343 10.64 -16.25 8.56
N TYR A 344 11.63 -15.35 8.45
CA TYR A 344 11.57 -14.26 7.47
C TYR A 344 11.66 -14.76 6.01
N PRO A 345 12.57 -15.68 5.64
CA PRO A 345 12.55 -16.29 4.31
C PRO A 345 11.22 -16.98 3.97
N LYS A 346 10.64 -17.76 4.90
CA LYS A 346 9.33 -18.40 4.71
C LYS A 346 8.23 -17.37 4.49
N LEU A 347 8.23 -16.29 5.28
CA LEU A 347 7.28 -15.20 5.13
C LEU A 347 7.38 -14.56 3.74
N ILE A 348 8.59 -14.25 3.27
CA ILE A 348 8.82 -13.67 1.94
C ILE A 348 8.29 -14.60 0.84
N THR A 349 8.58 -15.90 0.92
CA THR A 349 8.07 -16.90 -0.04
C THR A 349 6.55 -16.93 -0.03
N ALA A 350 5.91 -17.01 1.14
CA ALA A 350 4.45 -17.06 1.28
C ALA A 350 3.77 -15.76 0.79
N LEU A 351 4.39 -14.60 1.05
CA LEU A 351 3.93 -13.32 0.52
C LEU A 351 3.99 -13.30 -1.01
N ARG A 352 5.11 -13.74 -1.61
CA ARG A 352 5.22 -13.80 -3.07
C ARG A 352 4.15 -14.72 -3.68
N GLU A 353 3.91 -15.89 -3.10
CA GLU A 353 2.87 -16.81 -3.56
C GLU A 353 1.47 -16.19 -3.48
N ALA A 354 1.15 -15.47 -2.40
CA ALA A 354 -0.15 -14.85 -2.19
C ALA A 354 -0.40 -13.59 -3.03
N LEU A 355 0.65 -12.79 -3.27
CA LEU A 355 0.59 -11.53 -4.00
C LEU A 355 0.73 -11.72 -5.52
N GLY A 356 1.31 -12.83 -5.96
CA GLY A 356 1.59 -13.10 -7.37
C GLY A 356 2.78 -12.29 -7.91
N PRO A 357 3.05 -12.40 -9.23
CA PRO A 357 4.20 -11.73 -9.86
C PRO A 357 3.95 -10.25 -10.17
N ASP A 358 2.69 -9.81 -10.23
CA ASP A 358 2.33 -8.46 -10.69
C ASP A 358 2.46 -7.39 -9.60
N ARG A 359 2.46 -7.81 -8.32
CA ARG A 359 2.65 -6.91 -7.17
C ARG A 359 4.11 -6.86 -6.78
N LEU A 360 4.59 -5.66 -6.45
CA LEU A 360 5.94 -5.47 -5.93
C LEU A 360 6.07 -6.05 -4.52
N LEU A 361 7.13 -6.82 -4.30
CA LEU A 361 7.62 -7.24 -3.00
C LEU A 361 9.08 -6.82 -2.88
N THR A 362 9.32 -5.77 -2.11
CA THR A 362 10.65 -5.18 -1.93
C THR A 362 11.15 -5.36 -0.51
N LEU A 363 12.47 -5.39 -0.35
CA LEU A 363 13.13 -5.72 0.91
C LEU A 363 14.15 -4.65 1.30
N VAL A 364 14.17 -4.27 2.58
CA VAL A 364 15.28 -3.51 3.13
C VAL A 364 16.28 -4.45 3.79
N ASP A 365 17.52 -4.42 3.31
CA ASP A 365 18.64 -5.14 3.91
C ASP A 365 19.22 -4.32 5.07
N TYR A 366 18.91 -4.73 6.30
CA TYR A 366 19.17 -3.97 7.52
C TYR A 366 19.41 -4.84 8.76
N GLU A 367 20.53 -4.60 9.44
CA GLU A 367 20.98 -5.28 10.67
C GLU A 367 20.92 -6.82 10.63
N ASP A 368 20.79 -7.45 11.80
CA ASP A 368 20.75 -8.90 12.01
C ASP A 368 19.61 -9.61 11.24
N PRO A 369 18.39 -9.04 11.08
CA PRO A 369 17.28 -9.72 10.39
C PRO A 369 17.57 -10.22 8.97
N THR A 370 18.48 -9.58 8.24
CA THR A 370 18.81 -9.92 6.85
C THR A 370 20.26 -10.37 6.67
N GLU A 371 21.10 -10.36 7.71
CA GLU A 371 22.54 -10.63 7.64
C GLU A 371 22.86 -12.00 6.99
N TYR A 372 21.98 -12.99 7.19
CA TYR A 372 22.18 -14.38 6.74
C TYR A 372 21.53 -14.70 5.39
N PHE A 373 20.93 -13.73 4.68
CA PHE A 373 20.18 -14.00 3.45
C PHE A 373 21.04 -14.46 2.26
N TRP A 374 22.36 -14.38 2.38
CA TRP A 374 23.32 -14.95 1.44
C TRP A 374 23.52 -16.47 1.62
N ASP A 375 23.25 -17.02 2.83
CA ASP A 375 23.45 -18.43 3.17
C ASP A 375 22.14 -19.21 3.03
N THR A 376 21.99 -19.87 1.86
CA THR A 376 20.82 -20.70 1.56
C THR A 376 20.62 -21.85 2.56
N ALA A 377 21.67 -22.34 3.23
CA ALA A 377 21.50 -23.37 4.25
C ALA A 377 20.88 -22.78 5.53
N ALA A 378 21.31 -21.58 5.94
CA ALA A 378 20.77 -20.87 7.09
C ALA A 378 19.30 -20.46 6.88
N THR A 379 18.91 -20.10 5.67
CA THR A 379 17.53 -19.72 5.30
C THR A 379 16.59 -20.91 5.08
N GLY A 380 16.98 -22.13 5.49
CA GLY A 380 16.15 -23.33 5.34
C GLY A 380 16.00 -23.82 3.90
N GLY A 381 16.97 -23.51 3.04
CA GLY A 381 16.96 -23.86 1.61
C GLY A 381 16.33 -22.79 0.70
N ILE A 382 15.91 -21.65 1.25
CA ILE A 382 15.24 -20.59 0.50
C ILE A 382 16.26 -19.59 -0.06
N GLU A 383 16.28 -19.46 -1.38
CA GLU A 383 17.06 -18.43 -2.08
C GLU A 383 16.20 -17.14 -2.16
N VAL A 384 16.28 -16.29 -1.12
CA VAL A 384 15.40 -15.12 -0.92
C VAL A 384 15.29 -14.23 -2.16
N GLY A 385 16.40 -14.03 -2.89
CA GLY A 385 16.45 -13.21 -4.09
C GLY A 385 15.55 -13.66 -5.24
N GLN A 386 15.04 -14.90 -5.23
CA GLN A 386 14.07 -15.37 -6.23
C GLN A 386 12.63 -14.90 -5.95
N HIS A 387 12.36 -14.39 -4.74
CA HIS A 387 11.01 -14.07 -4.29
C HIS A 387 10.74 -12.57 -4.18
N ILE A 388 11.76 -11.72 -4.31
CA ILE A 388 11.68 -10.26 -4.20
C ILE A 388 12.04 -9.59 -5.53
N ASP A 389 11.46 -8.41 -5.78
CA ASP A 389 11.73 -7.64 -7.02
C ASP A 389 12.98 -6.76 -6.88
N TYR A 390 13.11 -6.12 -5.72
CA TYR A 390 14.21 -5.21 -5.40
C TYR A 390 14.59 -5.34 -3.93
N ALA A 391 15.86 -5.09 -3.64
CA ALA A 391 16.32 -4.84 -2.29
C ALA A 391 17.17 -3.57 -2.23
N TRP A 392 17.34 -3.01 -1.04
CA TRP A 392 18.27 -1.90 -0.84
C TRP A 392 18.73 -1.82 0.60
N SER A 393 19.85 -1.14 0.80
CA SER A 393 20.41 -0.85 2.12
C SER A 393 19.43 -0.05 3.00
N GLY A 394 19.26 -0.45 4.25
CA GLY A 394 18.51 0.33 5.26
C GLY A 394 19.34 1.36 6.02
N TYR A 395 20.64 1.45 5.76
CA TYR A 395 21.57 2.26 6.56
C TYR A 395 21.56 3.73 6.13
N CYS A 396 20.71 4.54 6.79
CA CYS A 396 20.48 5.94 6.44
C CYS A 396 20.44 6.87 7.68
N SER A 397 21.39 6.74 8.61
CA SER A 397 21.45 7.56 9.83
C SER A 397 21.89 9.00 9.52
N ALA A 398 21.16 9.99 10.03
CA ALA A 398 21.53 11.41 9.90
C ALA A 398 22.79 11.77 10.71
N ASN A 399 23.22 10.89 11.62
CA ASN A 399 24.46 11.05 12.41
C ASN A 399 25.67 10.38 11.75
N GLU A 400 25.45 9.63 10.67
CA GLU A 400 26.50 8.96 9.92
C GLU A 400 26.60 9.56 8.51
N PRO A 401 27.78 9.52 7.88
CA PRO A 401 27.87 9.83 6.47
C PRO A 401 26.96 8.94 5.61
N VAL A 402 26.60 9.37 4.40
CA VAL A 402 25.96 8.47 3.44
C VAL A 402 26.83 7.22 3.29
N GLN A 403 26.21 6.05 3.48
CA GLN A 403 26.88 4.76 3.46
C GLN A 403 26.72 4.14 2.07
N ILE A 404 27.84 3.76 1.47
CA ILE A 404 27.86 2.92 0.26
C ILE A 404 27.91 1.48 0.75
N VAL A 405 26.75 0.84 0.81
CA VAL A 405 26.60 -0.56 1.23
C VAL A 405 26.51 -1.39 -0.03
N ASP A 406 27.66 -1.87 -0.50
CA ASP A 406 27.81 -2.63 -1.74
C ASP A 406 28.28 -4.06 -1.42
N PRO A 407 27.36 -5.03 -1.37
CA PRO A 407 27.70 -6.40 -1.00
C PRO A 407 28.66 -7.11 -1.96
N TRP A 408 28.78 -6.66 -3.22
CA TRP A 408 29.65 -7.28 -4.22
C TRP A 408 31.08 -6.75 -4.18
N HIS A 409 31.29 -5.59 -3.57
CA HIS A 409 32.59 -4.95 -3.42
C HIS A 409 32.97 -4.74 -1.95
N GLN A 410 32.42 -5.55 -1.04
CA GLN A 410 32.71 -5.46 0.40
C GLN A 410 34.22 -5.56 0.69
N GLY A 411 34.74 -4.60 1.47
CA GLY A 411 36.16 -4.49 1.79
C GLY A 411 37.01 -3.76 0.74
N MET A 412 36.40 -3.24 -0.32
CA MET A 412 37.06 -2.37 -1.31
C MET A 412 36.74 -0.91 -1.02
N SER A 413 37.74 -0.02 -1.00
CA SER A 413 37.48 1.41 -0.84
C SER A 413 36.74 1.96 -2.07
N PRO A 414 35.66 2.76 -1.93
CA PRO A 414 35.21 3.43 -0.71
C PRO A 414 33.97 2.78 -0.03
N VAL A 415 33.68 1.50 -0.31
CA VAL A 415 32.55 0.75 0.29
C VAL A 415 32.65 0.75 1.81
N SER A 416 31.51 0.89 2.49
CA SER A 416 31.44 1.01 3.94
C SER A 416 31.99 -0.24 4.67
N GLU A 417 32.83 0.00 5.66
CA GLU A 417 33.28 -1.02 6.62
C GLU A 417 32.40 -1.08 7.88
N LEU A 418 31.50 -0.10 8.08
CA LEU A 418 30.64 -0.02 9.26
C LEU A 418 29.51 -1.05 9.22
N HIS A 419 28.98 -1.26 8.02
CA HIS A 419 27.78 -2.06 7.79
C HIS A 419 28.07 -3.13 6.73
N PRO A 420 28.92 -4.12 7.04
CA PRO A 420 29.32 -5.13 6.06
C PRO A 420 28.13 -6.00 5.66
N ARG A 421 27.97 -6.22 4.36
CA ARG A 421 26.91 -7.06 3.78
C ARG A 421 27.46 -8.08 2.80
N GLN A 422 26.67 -9.12 2.56
CA GLN A 422 26.95 -10.13 1.53
C GLN A 422 25.78 -10.22 0.54
N PRO A 423 26.04 -10.60 -0.73
CA PRO A 423 25.00 -10.66 -1.74
C PRO A 423 23.86 -11.60 -1.33
N ILE A 424 22.63 -11.09 -1.30
CA ILE A 424 21.43 -11.89 -1.05
C ILE A 424 21.39 -13.04 -2.07
N ALA A 425 21.18 -14.27 -1.60
CA ALA A 425 21.22 -15.45 -2.46
C ALA A 425 20.23 -15.30 -3.62
N ARG A 426 20.75 -15.38 -4.86
CA ARG A 426 20.01 -15.25 -6.13
C ARG A 426 19.42 -13.88 -6.46
N LEU A 427 19.77 -12.83 -5.73
CA LEU A 427 19.46 -11.47 -6.17
C LEU A 427 20.57 -10.98 -7.10
N ASP A 428 20.21 -10.56 -8.32
CA ASP A 428 21.17 -9.91 -9.22
C ASP A 428 21.50 -8.50 -8.68
N ALA A 429 22.77 -8.14 -8.72
CA ALA A 429 23.29 -6.82 -8.35
C ALA A 429 22.52 -5.66 -8.97
N LYS A 430 21.94 -5.83 -10.16
CA LYS A 430 21.16 -4.77 -10.81
C LYS A 430 19.85 -4.41 -10.09
N TYR A 431 19.40 -5.25 -9.15
CA TYR A 431 18.18 -5.06 -8.36
C TYR A 431 18.46 -4.67 -6.90
N TYR A 432 19.71 -4.34 -6.55
CA TYR A 432 20.10 -3.95 -5.19
C TYR A 432 20.54 -2.48 -5.12
N GLY A 433 19.83 -1.63 -4.37
CA GLY A 433 20.22 -0.24 -4.12
C GLY A 433 21.27 -0.09 -3.03
N CYS A 434 22.48 0.35 -3.40
CA CYS A 434 23.61 0.48 -2.47
C CYS A 434 23.61 1.77 -1.62
N ILE A 435 22.81 2.76 -2.00
CA ILE A 435 22.75 4.08 -1.34
C ILE A 435 21.32 4.34 -0.84
N ASN A 436 21.23 4.68 0.44
CA ASN A 436 20.02 5.18 1.08
C ASN A 436 20.32 6.48 1.82
N ALA A 437 19.89 7.59 1.23
CA ALA A 437 20.16 8.93 1.72
C ALA A 437 19.05 9.42 2.65
N THR A 438 19.42 10.23 3.64
CA THR A 438 18.50 10.86 4.60
C THR A 438 18.78 12.36 4.70
N TRP A 439 17.97 13.07 5.49
CA TRP A 439 18.16 14.50 5.74
C TRP A 439 19.30 14.81 6.71
N TYR A 440 20.26 15.62 6.23
CA TYR A 440 21.44 16.10 6.96
C TYR A 440 21.31 17.60 7.26
N THR A 441 21.75 18.02 8.45
CA THR A 441 21.69 19.43 8.89
C THR A 441 22.95 20.24 8.53
N SER A 442 23.98 19.62 7.99
CA SER A 442 25.25 20.27 7.62
C SER A 442 25.95 19.54 6.48
N GLU A 443 26.72 20.26 5.66
CA GLU A 443 27.54 19.66 4.60
C GLU A 443 28.59 18.69 5.15
N ASN A 444 28.94 17.70 4.34
CA ASN A 444 30.13 16.89 4.55
C ASN A 444 30.74 16.50 3.19
N THR A 445 31.67 17.30 2.69
CA THR A 445 32.33 17.14 1.39
C THR A 445 33.10 15.83 1.22
N ALA A 446 33.49 15.16 2.31
CA ALA A 446 34.14 13.86 2.23
C ALA A 446 33.18 12.74 1.73
N GLN A 447 31.87 13.00 1.72
CA GLN A 447 30.85 12.04 1.27
C GLN A 447 30.74 12.01 -0.25
N SER A 448 30.72 13.18 -0.89
CA SER A 448 30.68 13.29 -2.35
C SER A 448 31.88 12.61 -2.98
N GLU A 449 33.08 12.79 -2.42
CA GLU A 449 34.30 12.15 -2.90
C GLU A 449 34.18 10.61 -2.88
N LYS A 450 33.57 10.03 -1.83
CA LYS A 450 33.36 8.57 -1.77
C LYS A 450 32.36 8.08 -2.81
N ILE A 451 31.27 8.80 -3.03
CA ILE A 451 30.27 8.41 -4.05
C ILE A 451 30.92 8.51 -5.44
N GLU A 452 31.61 9.61 -5.73
CA GLU A 452 32.33 9.78 -6.98
C GLU A 452 33.39 8.69 -7.20
N ASP A 453 34.19 8.37 -6.17
CA ASP A 453 35.21 7.32 -6.25
C ASP A 453 34.58 5.95 -6.49
N TRP A 454 33.44 5.64 -5.85
CA TRP A 454 32.70 4.40 -6.09
C TRP A 454 32.23 4.29 -7.55
N VAL A 455 31.73 5.38 -8.13
CA VAL A 455 31.34 5.39 -9.54
C VAL A 455 32.56 5.34 -10.48
N LYS A 456 33.65 6.08 -10.18
CA LYS A 456 34.90 6.09 -10.98
C LYS A 456 35.60 4.74 -10.97
N ASN A 457 35.45 3.96 -9.91
CA ASN A 457 35.96 2.60 -9.80
C ASN A 457 35.08 1.56 -10.53
N GLU A 458 34.00 1.99 -11.20
CA GLU A 458 33.06 1.13 -11.92
C GLU A 458 32.35 0.10 -11.02
N TYR A 459 32.21 0.41 -9.72
CA TYR A 459 31.53 -0.48 -8.77
C TYR A 459 30.00 -0.34 -8.82
N ARG A 460 29.48 0.80 -9.27
CA ARG A 460 28.03 1.03 -9.42
C ARG A 460 27.44 0.09 -10.49
N GLN A 461 26.58 -0.83 -10.04
CA GLN A 461 25.97 -1.86 -10.89
C GLN A 461 24.57 -1.51 -11.43
N ASN A 462 23.95 -0.44 -10.93
CA ASN A 462 22.59 -0.02 -11.32
C ASN A 462 22.30 1.47 -11.03
N GLY A 463 21.12 1.90 -11.50
CA GLY A 463 20.58 3.24 -11.30
C GLY A 463 19.88 3.49 -9.95
N ILE A 464 19.82 2.52 -9.04
CA ILE A 464 18.94 2.56 -7.86
C ILE A 464 19.49 3.50 -6.78
N SER A 465 18.71 4.50 -6.39
CA SER A 465 19.00 5.41 -5.27
C SER A 465 17.78 5.56 -4.37
N VAL A 466 17.98 5.40 -3.06
CA VAL A 466 16.89 5.42 -2.07
C VAL A 466 16.96 6.70 -1.25
N PHE A 467 15.81 7.30 -0.98
CA PHE A 467 15.68 8.52 -0.18
C PHE A 467 14.69 8.30 0.95
N TYR A 468 15.21 8.38 2.17
CA TYR A 468 14.46 8.19 3.40
C TYR A 468 13.71 9.47 3.81
N ASP A 469 12.40 9.35 3.96
CA ASP A 469 11.46 10.41 4.34
C ASP A 469 11.63 11.69 3.51
N ILE A 470 11.21 11.62 2.23
CA ILE A 470 11.10 12.80 1.38
C ILE A 470 10.17 13.85 2.02
N ARG A 471 10.41 15.11 1.71
CA ARG A 471 9.73 16.24 2.36
C ARG A 471 9.61 17.44 1.43
N SER A 472 8.62 18.29 1.70
CA SER A 472 8.57 19.63 1.13
C SER A 472 9.47 20.60 1.91
N ASN A 473 9.59 21.82 1.39
CA ASN A 473 10.30 22.88 2.08
C ASN A 473 9.53 23.31 3.33
N ARG A 474 10.21 23.26 4.48
CA ARG A 474 9.71 23.81 5.75
C ARG A 474 10.74 24.73 6.38
N GLN A 475 10.25 25.64 7.21
CA GLN A 475 11.08 26.49 8.04
C GLN A 475 11.56 25.71 9.27
N ASP A 476 12.56 24.84 9.07
CA ASP A 476 13.15 24.03 10.13
C ASP A 476 14.67 23.89 9.99
N LYS A 477 15.28 23.01 10.79
CA LYS A 477 16.74 22.81 10.83
C LYS A 477 17.35 22.28 9.53
N PHE A 478 16.55 21.83 8.57
CA PHE A 478 17.01 21.40 7.25
C PHE A 478 16.66 22.42 6.16
N GLU A 479 16.12 23.59 6.51
CA GLU A 479 15.90 24.68 5.58
C GLU A 479 17.23 25.08 4.92
N GLY A 480 17.26 25.09 3.59
CA GLY A 480 18.49 25.35 2.83
C GLY A 480 19.51 24.21 2.85
N SER A 481 19.17 23.04 3.40
CA SER A 481 20.02 21.85 3.29
C SER A 481 20.02 21.36 1.84
N THR A 482 21.17 21.50 1.18
CA THR A 482 21.35 21.03 -0.21
C THR A 482 21.90 19.61 -0.29
N TRP A 483 22.48 19.05 0.78
CA TRP A 483 23.22 17.77 0.74
C TRP A 483 22.35 16.52 0.85
N ALA A 484 21.17 16.65 1.43
CA ALA A 484 20.18 15.58 1.53
C ALA A 484 19.09 15.64 0.48
N ASN A 485 19.26 16.57 -0.45
CA ASN A 485 18.37 16.73 -1.56
C ASN A 485 18.60 15.55 -2.53
N PRO A 486 17.54 14.84 -2.99
CA PRO A 486 17.67 13.82 -4.02
C PRO A 486 18.54 14.23 -5.23
N ALA A 487 18.41 15.47 -5.70
CA ALA A 487 19.22 15.99 -6.80
C ALA A 487 20.71 16.00 -6.50
N TYR A 488 21.13 16.28 -5.26
CA TYR A 488 22.55 16.35 -4.92
C TYR A 488 23.21 14.97 -4.98
N VAL A 489 22.55 13.94 -4.42
CA VAL A 489 23.05 12.56 -4.51
C VAL A 489 23.13 12.11 -5.97
N LEU A 490 22.12 12.45 -6.78
CA LEU A 490 22.08 12.10 -8.20
C LEU A 490 23.15 12.86 -9.02
N ASP A 491 23.41 14.13 -8.71
CA ASP A 491 24.49 14.91 -9.33
C ASP A 491 25.87 14.24 -9.08
N MET A 492 26.11 13.74 -7.87
CA MET A 492 27.35 13.02 -7.54
C MET A 492 27.45 11.64 -8.23
N LEU A 493 26.30 11.05 -8.57
CA LEU A 493 26.24 9.78 -9.27
C LEU A 493 26.44 9.95 -10.79
N GLU A 494 26.28 11.16 -11.31
CA GLU A 494 26.60 11.52 -12.68
C GLU A 494 28.04 12.01 -12.80
N ILE A 495 28.95 11.16 -13.30
CA ILE A 495 30.30 11.58 -13.70
C ILE A 495 30.25 12.25 -15.08
N ASN A 496 29.51 13.35 -15.20
CA ASN A 496 29.46 14.11 -16.43
C ASN A 496 29.61 15.60 -16.15
N ASP A 497 30.78 16.15 -16.51
CA ASP A 497 31.12 17.56 -16.30
C ASP A 497 30.15 18.54 -16.98
N TYR A 498 29.33 18.07 -17.92
CA TYR A 498 28.43 18.92 -18.69
C TYR A 498 27.04 19.08 -18.07
N PHE A 499 26.59 18.14 -17.24
CA PHE A 499 25.29 18.19 -16.59
C PHE A 499 25.41 18.72 -15.16
N ARG A 500 24.37 19.43 -14.72
CA ARG A 500 24.16 19.83 -13.34
C ARG A 500 22.74 19.50 -12.95
N ILE A 501 22.57 18.73 -11.89
CA ILE A 501 21.26 18.31 -11.39
C ILE A 501 20.90 19.13 -10.15
N GLY A 502 19.76 19.80 -10.20
CA GLY A 502 19.12 20.47 -9.07
C GLY A 502 17.72 19.94 -8.82
N MET A 503 17.10 20.29 -7.69
CA MET A 503 15.65 20.14 -7.55
C MET A 503 14.96 21.43 -7.94
N SER A 504 13.76 21.29 -8.52
CA SER A 504 12.84 22.41 -8.67
C SER A 504 12.26 22.82 -7.31
N VAL A 505 12.98 23.69 -6.59
CA VAL A 505 12.60 24.19 -5.25
C VAL A 505 11.20 24.85 -5.27
N GLY A 506 10.83 25.50 -6.39
CA GLY A 506 9.53 26.13 -6.56
C GLY A 506 8.37 25.12 -6.48
N ARG A 507 8.55 23.89 -6.97
CA ARG A 507 7.53 22.83 -6.87
C ARG A 507 7.30 22.40 -5.42
N LEU A 508 8.31 22.50 -4.57
CA LEU A 508 8.24 22.12 -3.15
C LEU A 508 7.80 23.26 -2.22
N LEU A 509 7.52 24.46 -2.76
CA LEU A 509 7.00 25.61 -2.04
C LEU A 509 5.50 25.79 -2.34
N ASN A 510 4.75 26.22 -1.34
CA ASN A 510 3.36 26.60 -1.53
C ASN A 510 3.33 27.99 -2.20
N THR A 511 2.65 28.11 -3.35
CA THR A 511 2.54 29.38 -4.09
C THR A 511 1.07 29.78 -4.13
N PRO A 512 0.57 30.53 -3.12
CA PRO A 512 -0.87 30.82 -2.98
C PRO A 512 -1.43 31.70 -4.10
N ASP A 513 -0.57 32.50 -4.74
CA ASP A 513 -0.92 33.31 -5.91
C ASP A 513 0.03 32.97 -7.08
N PRO A 514 -0.41 32.21 -8.09
CA PRO A 514 0.39 31.88 -9.27
C PRO A 514 0.87 33.10 -10.05
N ASN A 515 0.19 34.25 -9.91
CA ASN A 515 0.56 35.50 -10.58
C ASN A 515 1.59 36.31 -9.78
N ASN A 516 1.92 35.88 -8.56
CA ASN A 516 2.91 36.53 -7.72
C ASN A 516 3.85 35.51 -7.04
N PRO A 517 4.76 34.89 -7.82
CA PRO A 517 5.70 33.86 -7.33
C PRO A 517 6.73 34.38 -6.30
N SER A 518 6.67 35.67 -5.92
CA SER A 518 7.47 36.22 -4.82
C SER A 518 6.89 35.95 -3.42
N TRP A 519 5.68 35.36 -3.34
CA TRP A 519 4.98 35.00 -2.10
C TRP A 519 5.00 33.49 -1.82
N ASN A 520 6.16 32.87 -1.98
CA ASN A 520 6.34 31.47 -1.62
C ASN A 520 6.15 31.27 -0.12
N GLN A 521 5.34 30.27 0.25
CA GLN A 521 5.10 29.82 1.61
C GLN A 521 5.68 28.41 1.79
N TYR A 522 6.01 28.08 3.03
CA TYR A 522 6.44 26.74 3.43
C TYR A 522 5.25 25.77 3.51
N ASP A 523 5.54 24.51 3.85
CA ASP A 523 4.55 23.51 4.28
C ASP A 523 3.59 23.04 3.17
N LYS A 524 4.01 23.07 1.90
CA LYS A 524 3.27 22.39 0.81
C LYS A 524 3.15 20.90 1.14
N TRP A 525 1.99 20.31 0.88
CA TRP A 525 1.72 18.88 1.13
C TRP A 525 1.85 18.42 2.58
N VAL A 526 1.97 19.33 3.55
CA VAL A 526 1.87 18.92 4.95
C VAL A 526 0.47 18.38 5.21
N LYS A 527 0.39 17.34 6.05
CA LYS A 527 -0.83 16.69 6.50
C LYS A 527 -1.94 17.70 6.85
N ASP A 528 -3.15 17.44 6.36
CA ASP A 528 -4.36 18.27 6.52
C ASP A 528 -5.58 17.50 7.04
N TRP A 529 -5.40 16.26 7.53
CA TRP A 529 -6.46 15.39 8.05
C TRP A 529 -6.40 15.13 9.56
#